data_AF-A0AA97M1U3-F1
#
_entry.id   AF-A0AA97M1U3-F1
#
_cell.length_a   1.000
_cell.length_b   1.000
_cell.length_c   1.000
_cell.angle_alpha   90.00
_cell.angle_beta   90.00
_cell.angle_gamma   90.00
#
_symmetry.space_group_name_H-M   'P 1'
#
loop_
_entity.id
_entity.type
_entity.pdbx_description
1 polymer ?
#
loop_
_entity_poly.entity_id
_entity_poly.type
_entity_poly.pdbx_seq_one_letter_code
_entity_poly.pdbx_strand_id
1 'polypeptide(L)'
;MRRAQREHGGGLGRLVRVLLGLDRDAVEAAFAAFRQGRSLGAAQARFVETMIGYLEGNGTLDVGALYESPFTSLAPNGPEDLFGEADLDALVAVLERIEATAVPS
;
A
#
# COMPACT_ATOMS: atom_id res chain seq x y z
N MET A 1 48.02 23.07 -6.29
CA MET A 1 47.77 21.64 -6.61
C MET A 1 47.51 20.92 -5.30
N ARG A 2 46.49 20.11 -5.03
CA ARG A 2 45.39 19.46 -5.77
C ARG A 2 44.27 19.15 -4.76
N ARG A 3 43.02 19.11 -5.22
CA ARG A 3 41.84 18.58 -4.51
C ARG A 3 42.03 17.09 -4.17
N ALA A 4 41.42 16.63 -3.07
CA ALA A 4 40.91 15.26 -2.95
C ALA A 4 39.83 15.18 -1.86
N GLN A 5 38.57 15.17 -2.30
CA GLN A 5 37.41 14.62 -1.61
C GLN A 5 37.70 13.19 -1.16
N ARG A 6 37.32 12.81 0.07
CA ARG A 6 36.94 11.42 0.40
C ARG A 6 35.79 11.43 1.40
N GLU A 7 34.65 11.02 0.90
CA GLU A 7 33.49 10.59 1.67
C GLU A 7 33.79 9.29 2.43
N HIS A 8 32.97 9.01 3.44
CA HIS A 8 32.44 7.70 3.85
C HIS A 8 32.41 7.54 5.38
N GLY A 9 31.19 7.36 5.89
CA GLY A 9 30.91 7.15 7.31
C GLY A 9 29.45 7.37 7.68
N GLY A 10 28.64 7.96 6.79
CA GLY A 10 27.18 7.85 6.83
C GLY A 10 26.79 6.43 6.47
N GLY A 11 26.85 5.53 7.46
CA GLY A 11 26.66 4.10 7.28
C GLY A 11 25.38 3.81 6.50
N LEU A 12 25.55 3.14 5.37
CA LEU A 12 24.85 1.97 4.80
C LEU A 12 23.51 1.46 5.41
N GLY A 13 23.06 1.92 6.58
CA GLY A 13 21.76 1.63 7.17
C GLY A 13 20.59 2.44 6.60
N ARG A 14 20.82 3.31 5.60
CA ARG A 14 19.75 4.07 4.92
C ARG A 14 19.47 3.62 3.48
N LEU A 15 20.28 2.71 2.93
CA LEU A 15 20.19 2.27 1.52
C LEU A 15 19.53 0.90 1.32
N VAL A 16 19.17 0.18 2.39
CA VAL A 16 18.48 -1.12 2.31
C VAL A 16 17.02 -1.00 2.76
N ARG A 17 16.31 0.04 2.30
CA ARG A 17 14.85 0.13 2.46
C ARG A 17 14.09 0.07 1.14
N VAL A 18 14.78 -0.26 0.03
CA VAL A 18 14.28 0.01 -1.33
C VAL A 18 14.08 -1.25 -2.19
N LEU A 19 14.20 -2.49 -1.70
CA LEU A 19 14.15 -3.64 -2.63
C LEU A 19 13.15 -4.77 -2.40
N LEU A 20 12.44 -4.92 -1.27
CA LEU A 20 11.55 -6.09 -1.08
C LEU A 20 10.28 -5.84 -0.24
N GLY A 21 9.55 -4.77 -0.52
CA GLY A 21 8.19 -4.62 0.01
C GLY A 21 8.02 -3.32 0.77
N LEU A 22 6.86 -2.73 0.56
CA LEU A 22 6.34 -1.63 1.36
C LEU A 22 6.60 -1.87 2.85
N ASP A 23 6.98 -0.81 3.57
CA ASP A 23 7.14 -0.86 5.01
C ASP A 23 5.80 -1.32 5.62
N ARG A 24 5.79 -2.53 6.16
CA ARG A 24 4.57 -3.19 6.64
C ARG A 24 3.80 -2.34 7.65
N ASP A 25 4.54 -1.64 8.51
CA ASP A 25 3.95 -0.69 9.46
C ASP A 25 3.29 0.49 8.75
N ALA A 26 3.83 0.95 7.62
CA ALA A 26 3.20 2.00 6.81
C ALA A 26 1.90 1.53 6.16
N VAL A 27 1.85 0.31 5.62
CA VAL A 27 0.62 -0.29 5.06
C VAL A 27 -0.43 -0.45 6.16
N GLU A 28 -0.06 -1.06 7.28
CA GLU A 28 -0.98 -1.25 8.41
C GLU A 28 -1.49 0.08 8.98
N ALA A 29 -0.64 1.09 9.10
CA ALA A 29 -1.03 2.42 9.56
C ALA A 29 -2.01 3.11 8.59
N ALA A 30 -1.76 3.00 7.28
CA ALA A 30 -2.64 3.58 6.26
C ALA A 30 -4.02 2.91 6.27
N PHE A 31 -4.07 1.58 6.37
CA PHE A 31 -5.33 0.84 6.47
C PHE A 31 -5.98 0.93 7.86
N ALA A 32 -5.24 1.20 8.94
CA ALA A 32 -5.83 1.49 10.25
C ALA A 32 -6.67 2.77 10.21
N ALA A 33 -6.18 3.81 9.53
CA ALA A 33 -6.94 5.04 9.31
C ALA A 33 -8.21 4.79 8.46
N PHE A 34 -8.13 3.94 7.43
CA PHE A 34 -9.31 3.53 6.68
C PHE A 34 -10.33 2.77 7.54
N ARG A 35 -9.87 1.83 8.37
CA ARG A 35 -10.75 1.05 9.25
C ARG A 35 -11.35 1.89 10.39
N GLN A 36 -10.73 3.01 10.75
CA GLN A 36 -11.18 3.84 11.87
C GLN A 36 -12.58 4.42 11.61
N GLY A 37 -13.50 4.17 12.54
CA GLY A 37 -14.88 4.65 12.46
C GLY A 37 -15.76 3.90 11.46
N ARG A 38 -15.26 2.84 10.82
CA ARG A 38 -16.02 1.99 9.90
C ARG A 38 -16.29 0.63 10.54
N SER A 39 -17.49 0.11 10.34
CA SER A 39 -17.83 -1.29 10.66
C SER A 39 -17.85 -2.08 9.37
N LEU A 40 -16.73 -2.70 9.03
CA LEU A 40 -16.60 -3.52 7.82
C LEU A 40 -17.31 -4.87 8.01
N GLY A 41 -18.12 -5.26 7.05
CA GLY A 41 -18.64 -6.63 6.94
C GLY A 41 -17.53 -7.62 6.61
N ALA A 42 -17.81 -8.93 6.76
CA ALA A 42 -16.80 -9.97 6.56
C ALA A 42 -16.15 -9.95 5.17
N ALA A 43 -16.93 -9.73 4.11
CA ALA A 43 -16.41 -9.63 2.75
C ALA A 43 -15.53 -8.40 2.54
N GLN A 44 -15.93 -7.24 3.06
CA GLN A 44 -15.16 -5.99 2.99
C GLN A 44 -13.83 -6.12 3.77
N ALA A 45 -13.86 -6.69 4.97
CA ALA A 45 -12.67 -6.94 5.77
C ALA A 45 -11.70 -7.88 5.02
N ARG A 46 -12.22 -8.95 4.41
CA ARG A 46 -11.41 -9.88 3.64
C ARG A 46 -10.82 -9.25 2.39
N PHE A 47 -11.55 -8.36 1.73
CA PHE A 47 -11.07 -7.59 0.59
C PHE A 47 -9.89 -6.70 0.98
N VAL A 48 -10.02 -5.96 2.09
CA VAL A 48 -8.95 -5.12 2.65
C VAL A 48 -7.72 -5.95 3.03
N GLU A 49 -7.89 -7.10 3.70
CA GLU A 49 -6.78 -8.02 4.01
C GLU A 49 -6.06 -8.49 2.75
N THR A 50 -6.81 -8.75 1.68
CA THR A 50 -6.25 -9.15 0.38
C THR A 50 -5.43 -8.01 -0.24
N MET A 51 -5.90 -6.76 -0.15
CA MET A 51 -5.14 -5.59 -0.60
C MET A 51 -3.83 -5.45 0.17
N ILE A 52 -3.87 -5.58 1.50
CA ILE A 52 -2.67 -5.51 2.36
C ILE A 52 -1.66 -6.58 1.94
N GLY A 53 -2.09 -7.84 1.81
CA GLY A 53 -1.20 -8.93 1.40
C GLY A 53 -0.62 -8.74 -0.01
N TYR A 54 -1.40 -8.18 -0.93
CA TYR A 54 -0.91 -7.85 -2.28
C TYR A 54 0.15 -6.75 -2.24
N LEU A 55 -0.06 -5.69 -1.44
CA LEU A 55 0.88 -4.60 -1.26
C LEU A 55 2.18 -5.05 -0.55
N GLU A 56 2.08 -5.91 0.46
CA GLU A 56 3.25 -6.50 1.13
C GLU A 56 4.08 -7.37 0.16
N GLY A 57 3.42 -8.15 -0.70
CA GLY A 57 4.09 -9.07 -1.63
C GLY A 57 4.64 -8.41 -2.89
N ASN A 58 3.92 -7.44 -3.46
CA ASN A 58 4.25 -6.83 -4.75
C ASN A 58 4.82 -5.41 -4.61
N GLY A 59 4.68 -4.76 -3.46
CA GLY A 59 5.14 -3.39 -3.20
C GLY A 59 4.26 -2.30 -3.81
N THR A 60 3.33 -2.65 -4.71
CA THR A 60 2.34 -1.74 -5.31
C THR A 60 1.02 -2.48 -5.54
N LEU A 61 -0.06 -1.73 -5.76
CA LEU A 61 -1.36 -2.26 -6.14
C LEU A 61 -1.99 -1.30 -7.16
N ASP A 62 -2.01 -1.70 -8.43
CA ASP A 62 -2.71 -0.96 -9.47
C ASP A 62 -4.24 -1.08 -9.29
N VAL A 63 -4.98 0.00 -9.57
CA VAL A 63 -6.45 -0.01 -9.45
C VAL A 63 -7.09 -1.05 -10.37
N GLY A 64 -6.53 -1.29 -11.56
CA GLY A 64 -6.98 -2.33 -12.47
C GLY A 64 -6.86 -3.74 -11.88
N ALA A 65 -5.89 -3.99 -10.99
CA ALA A 65 -5.75 -5.28 -10.33
C ALA A 65 -6.95 -5.63 -9.42
N LEU A 66 -7.71 -4.63 -8.95
CA LEU A 66 -8.94 -4.85 -8.18
C LEU A 66 -10.06 -5.52 -8.98
N TYR A 67 -9.94 -5.50 -10.32
CA TYR A 67 -10.85 -6.17 -11.26
C TYR A 67 -10.30 -7.53 -11.74
N GLU A 68 -9.24 -8.05 -11.08
CA GLU A 68 -8.65 -9.34 -11.37
C GLU A 68 -8.67 -10.27 -10.13
N SER A 69 -8.31 -11.54 -10.34
CA SER A 69 -8.11 -12.48 -9.23
C SER A 69 -6.89 -12.05 -8.39
N PRO A 70 -6.93 -12.09 -7.05
CA PRO A 70 -7.95 -12.72 -6.19
C PRO A 70 -9.16 -11.85 -5.82
N PHE A 71 -9.18 -10.56 -6.19
CA PHE A 71 -10.22 -9.61 -5.77
C PHE A 71 -11.60 -9.96 -6.34
N THR A 72 -11.67 -10.39 -7.59
CA THR A 72 -12.93 -10.80 -8.23
C THR A 72 -13.57 -12.05 -7.61
N SER A 73 -12.82 -12.81 -6.80
CA SER A 73 -13.40 -13.91 -6.02
C SER A 73 -14.26 -13.41 -4.84
N LEU A 74 -14.04 -12.16 -4.41
CA LEU A 74 -14.78 -11.50 -3.33
C LEU A 74 -15.80 -10.49 -3.89
N ALA A 75 -15.48 -9.86 -5.00
CA ALA A 75 -16.24 -8.78 -5.62
C ALA A 75 -16.28 -8.97 -7.16
N PRO A 76 -17.19 -9.82 -7.68
CA PRO A 76 -17.15 -10.28 -9.06
C PRO A 76 -17.18 -9.20 -10.14
N ASN A 77 -17.84 -8.06 -9.88
CA ASN A 77 -17.90 -6.93 -10.80
C ASN A 77 -16.89 -5.83 -10.45
N GLY A 78 -16.10 -5.99 -9.39
CA GLY A 78 -15.16 -5.00 -8.90
C GLY A 78 -15.48 -4.53 -7.48
N PRO A 79 -14.61 -3.68 -6.89
CA PRO A 79 -14.72 -3.23 -5.51
C PRO A 79 -16.05 -2.52 -5.19
N GLU A 80 -16.74 -1.97 -6.21
CA GLU A 80 -18.08 -1.39 -6.10
C GLU A 80 -19.17 -2.37 -5.64
N ASP A 81 -18.98 -3.68 -5.78
CA ASP A 81 -19.89 -4.69 -5.21
C ASP A 81 -19.87 -4.67 -3.67
N LEU A 82 -18.77 -4.18 -3.07
CA LEU A 82 -18.53 -4.21 -1.62
C LEU A 82 -18.49 -2.82 -0.99
N PHE A 83 -18.13 -1.77 -1.73
CA PHE A 83 -17.89 -0.44 -1.19
C PHE A 83 -18.70 0.62 -1.94
N GLY A 84 -19.25 1.58 -1.19
CA GLY A 84 -19.85 2.77 -1.79
C GLY A 84 -18.79 3.76 -2.27
N GLU A 85 -19.20 4.74 -3.06
CA GLU A 85 -18.30 5.75 -3.67
C GLU A 85 -17.35 6.41 -2.66
N ALA A 86 -17.85 6.86 -1.51
CA ALA A 86 -17.03 7.49 -0.47
C ALA A 86 -15.98 6.54 0.15
N ASP A 87 -16.26 5.24 0.19
CA ASP A 87 -15.30 4.24 0.69
C ASP A 87 -14.28 3.88 -0.39
N LEU A 88 -14.69 3.84 -1.66
CA LEU A 88 -13.78 3.67 -2.80
C LEU A 88 -12.79 4.84 -2.88
N ASP A 89 -13.26 6.08 -2.75
CA ASP A 89 -12.40 7.27 -2.70
C ASP A 89 -11.39 7.19 -1.56
N ALA A 90 -11.85 6.71 -0.39
CA ALA A 90 -10.97 6.52 0.76
C ALA A 90 -9.94 5.40 0.54
N LEU A 91 -10.29 4.32 -0.16
CA LEU A 91 -9.35 3.26 -0.54
C LEU A 91 -8.30 3.78 -1.53
N VAL A 92 -8.70 4.54 -2.55
CA VAL A 92 -7.76 5.17 -3.49
C VAL A 92 -6.80 6.10 -2.75
N ALA A 93 -7.31 6.95 -1.86
CA ALA A 93 -6.46 7.83 -1.04
C ALA A 93 -5.47 7.07 -0.14
N VAL A 94 -5.81 5.86 0.32
CA VAL A 94 -4.88 4.98 1.04
C VAL A 94 -3.75 4.52 0.12
N LEU A 95 -4.08 4.05 -1.10
CA LEU A 95 -3.08 3.60 -2.07
C LEU A 95 -2.12 4.73 -2.46
N GLU A 96 -2.64 5.92 -2.73
CA GLU A 96 -1.82 7.10 -3.06
C GLU A 96 -0.85 7.47 -1.91
N ARG A 97 -1.32 7.40 -0.65
CA ARG A 97 -0.45 7.67 0.52
C ARG A 97 0.65 6.62 0.66
N ILE A 98 0.32 5.36 0.43
CA ILE A 98 1.26 4.25 0.46
C ILE A 98 2.35 4.47 -0.61
N GLU A 99 1.97 4.80 -1.84
CA GLU A 99 2.91 5.12 -2.92
C GLU A 99 3.78 6.35 -2.60
N ALA A 100 3.20 7.41 -2.05
CA ALA A 100 3.92 8.61 -1.66
C ALA A 100 4.97 8.35 -0.57
N THR A 101 4.75 7.37 0.31
CA THR A 101 5.74 6.95 1.32
C THR A 101 6.81 6.01 0.77
N ALA A 102 6.54 5.34 -0.35
CA ALA A 102 7.48 4.43 -1.00
C ALA A 102 8.53 5.17 -1.86
N VAL A 103 8.22 6.38 -2.33
CA VAL A 103 9.17 7.24 -3.05
C VAL A 103 9.92 8.13 -2.06
N PRO A 104 11.22 7.92 -1.77
CA PRO A 104 11.97 8.86 -0.94
C PRO A 104 12.16 10.17 -1.70
N SER A 105 11.85 11.30 -1.05
CA SER A 105 12.22 12.65 -1.53
C SER A 105 13.73 12.87 -1.57
#